data_AF-A0A1V5ZVY0-F1
#
_entry.id   AF-A0A1V5ZVY0-F1
#
_cell.length_a   1.000
_cell.length_b   1.000
_cell.length_c   1.000
_cell.angle_alpha   90.00
_cell.angle_beta   90.00
_cell.angle_gamma   90.00
#
_symmetry.space_group_name_H-M   'P 1'
#
loop_
_entity.id
_entity.type
_entity.pdbx_description
1 polymer ?
#
loop_
_entity_poly.entity_id
_entity_poly.type
_entity_poly.pdbx_seq_one_letter_code
_entity_poly.pdbx_strand_id
1 'polypeptide(L)'
;MFSVFVFMPLSLHLTIHFSLAIIVGYFCGRLFKKPGLGIIVGIMGGFLIDLDHVLEYFLVFGPTFNFQYFIESRQFLISDKIRLFFHAWEYFPILLALAFIFRKKQNLKVIFFTLAISGAVHLVSDVVINGYYFKYYSLLHRSQLDFSAVRILPPEIYQLNQEYKKKLGI
;
A
#
# COMPACT_ATOMS: atom_id res chain seq x y z
N MET A 1 2.43 7.99 -9.53
CA MET A 1 1.03 7.77 -9.09
C MET A 1 0.40 9.14 -8.89
N PHE A 2 -0.49 9.55 -9.79
CA PHE A 2 -1.13 10.86 -9.75
C PHE A 2 -2.52 10.73 -9.14
N SER A 3 -2.69 11.18 -7.89
CA SER A 3 -4.01 11.37 -7.29
C SER A 3 -4.54 12.77 -7.63
N VAL A 4 -5.86 12.88 -7.72
CA VAL A 4 -6.58 14.05 -8.28
C VAL A 4 -6.73 15.18 -7.27
N PHE A 5 -6.42 14.94 -5.99
CA PHE A 5 -6.66 15.92 -4.94
C PHE A 5 -5.39 16.63 -4.43
N VAL A 6 -4.20 16.03 -4.57
CA VAL A 6 -2.93 16.70 -4.29
C VAL A 6 -1.86 16.10 -5.22
N PHE A 7 -1.31 16.91 -6.14
CA PHE A 7 -0.14 16.53 -6.94
C PHE A 7 1.09 16.43 -6.05
N MET A 8 1.19 15.38 -5.24
CA MET A 8 2.39 15.08 -4.48
C MET A 8 3.36 14.32 -5.39
N PRO A 9 4.62 14.79 -5.55
CA PRO A 9 5.64 14.04 -6.28
C PRO A 9 5.82 12.65 -5.67
N LEU A 10 6.01 11.64 -6.51
CA LEU A 10 6.23 10.25 -6.07
C LEU A 10 7.38 10.15 -5.04
N SER A 11 8.45 10.91 -5.23
CA SER A 11 9.57 10.97 -4.30
C SER A 11 9.15 11.44 -2.90
N LEU A 12 8.28 12.45 -2.83
CA LEU A 12 7.75 12.96 -1.56
C LEU A 12 6.82 11.95 -0.90
N HIS A 13 5.94 11.30 -1.68
CA HIS A 13 5.05 10.23 -1.19
C HIS A 13 5.84 9.09 -0.53
N LEU A 14 6.85 8.56 -1.25
CA LEU A 14 7.72 7.49 -0.75
C LEU A 14 8.55 7.95 0.46
N THR A 15 9.02 9.21 0.47
CA THR A 15 9.76 9.76 1.61
C THR A 15 8.90 9.82 2.86
N ILE A 16 7.62 10.19 2.73
CA ILE A 16 6.67 10.21 3.85
C ILE A 16 6.46 8.79 4.38
N HIS A 17 6.14 7.83 3.52
CA HIS A 17 5.92 6.43 3.94
C HIS A 17 7.15 5.83 4.60
N PHE A 18 8.34 6.03 4.02
CA PHE A 18 9.60 5.57 4.61
C PHE A 18 9.87 6.21 5.99
N SER A 19 9.67 7.52 6.10
CA SER A 19 9.88 8.25 7.37
C SER A 19 8.91 7.79 8.44
N LEU A 20 7.62 7.66 8.10
CA LEU A 20 6.59 7.16 9.01
C LEU A 20 6.89 5.72 9.44
N ALA A 21 7.30 4.85 8.52
CA ALA A 21 7.66 3.47 8.81
C ALA A 21 8.80 3.36 9.84
N ILE A 22 9.84 4.20 9.73
CA ILE A 22 10.92 4.28 10.72
C ILE A 22 10.41 4.78 12.06
N ILE A 23 9.66 5.89 12.07
CA ILE A 23 9.16 6.52 13.29
C ILE A 23 8.25 5.56 14.07
N VAL A 24 7.26 4.99 13.39
CA VAL A 24 6.32 4.02 13.98
C VAL A 24 7.05 2.77 14.44
N GLY A 25 7.94 2.22 13.61
CA GLY A 25 8.75 1.06 13.96
C GLY A 25 9.60 1.28 15.21
N TYR A 26 10.23 2.44 15.34
CA TYR A 26 10.99 2.83 16.53
C TYR A 26 10.10 2.86 17.77
N PHE A 27 8.95 3.55 17.73
CA PHE A 27 8.04 3.64 18.86
C PHE A 27 7.46 2.28 19.25
N CYS A 28 6.97 1.48 18.29
CA CYS A 28 6.49 0.13 18.54
C CYS A 28 7.59 -0.76 19.14
N GLY A 29 8.80 -0.71 18.60
CA GLY A 29 9.94 -1.45 19.13
C GLY A 29 10.30 -1.04 20.56
N ARG A 30 10.25 0.25 20.90
CA ARG A 30 10.49 0.74 22.26
C ARG A 30 9.48 0.21 23.28
N LEU A 31 8.19 0.09 22.91
CA LEU A 31 7.16 -0.50 23.79
C LEU A 31 7.54 -1.90 24.28
N PHE A 32 8.33 -2.63 23.50
CA PHE A 32 8.77 -4.00 23.82
C PHE A 32 10.26 -4.12 24.14
N LYS A 33 10.96 -2.99 24.36
CA LYS A 33 12.41 -2.90 24.61
C LYS A 33 13.27 -3.49 23.48
N LYS A 34 12.79 -3.41 22.23
CA LYS A 34 13.44 -3.93 21.01
C LYS A 34 13.37 -2.93 19.85
N PRO A 35 13.93 -1.70 19.99
CA PRO A 35 13.83 -0.66 18.98
C PRO A 35 14.39 -1.06 17.61
N GLY A 36 15.55 -1.74 17.56
CA GLY A 36 16.16 -2.17 16.30
C GLY A 36 15.26 -3.13 15.51
N LEU A 37 14.68 -4.13 16.18
CA LEU A 37 13.71 -5.05 15.56
C LEU A 37 12.45 -4.28 15.11
N GLY A 38 11.97 -3.36 15.93
CA GLY A 38 10.82 -2.51 15.58
C GLY A 38 11.06 -1.69 14.32
N ILE A 39 12.22 -1.05 14.16
CA ILE A 39 12.56 -0.26 12.96
C ILE A 39 12.57 -1.15 11.71
N ILE A 40 13.28 -2.29 11.76
CA ILE A 40 13.37 -3.22 10.62
C ILE A 40 11.96 -3.66 10.19
N VAL A 41 11.15 -4.09 11.16
CA VAL A 41 9.78 -4.54 10.90
C VAL A 41 8.87 -3.39 10.47
N GLY A 42 9.08 -2.19 11.00
CA GLY A 42 8.35 -0.98 10.61
C GLY A 42 8.56 -0.67 9.13
N ILE A 43 9.80 -0.71 8.65
CA ILE A 43 10.12 -0.56 7.23
C ILE A 43 9.46 -1.68 6.40
N MET A 44 9.51 -2.93 6.87
CA MET A 44 8.86 -4.04 6.17
C MET A 44 7.34 -3.85 6.04
N GLY A 45 6.68 -3.40 7.11
CA GLY A 45 5.22 -3.28 7.15
C GLY A 45 4.67 -1.94 6.65
N GLY A 46 5.45 -0.86 6.69
CA GLY A 46 5.01 0.49 6.36
C GLY A 46 5.64 1.11 5.11
N PHE A 47 6.66 0.48 4.53
CA PHE A 47 7.30 0.95 3.29
C PHE A 47 7.35 -0.14 2.22
N LEU A 48 7.76 -1.36 2.56
CA LEU A 48 7.85 -2.43 1.54
C LEU A 48 6.49 -2.93 1.02
N ILE A 49 5.38 -2.49 1.60
CA ILE A 49 4.05 -2.81 1.07
C ILE A 49 3.78 -2.12 -0.28
N ASP A 50 4.46 -1.00 -0.56
CA ASP A 50 4.48 -0.34 -1.89
C ASP A 50 5.04 -1.25 -2.99
N LEU A 51 5.76 -2.33 -2.64
CA LEU A 51 6.25 -3.29 -3.63
C LEU A 51 5.11 -3.99 -4.37
N ASP A 52 3.86 -3.95 -3.89
CA ASP A 52 2.77 -4.55 -4.66
C ASP A 52 2.45 -3.81 -5.97
N HIS A 53 2.85 -2.54 -6.13
CA HIS A 53 2.80 -1.84 -7.40
C HIS A 53 3.74 -2.47 -8.43
N VAL A 54 4.89 -2.96 -7.96
CA VAL A 54 5.86 -3.71 -8.76
C VAL A 54 5.31 -5.11 -9.07
N LEU A 55 4.62 -5.74 -8.12
CA LEU A 55 3.94 -7.02 -8.36
C LEU A 55 2.84 -6.89 -9.42
N GLU A 56 1.98 -5.87 -9.35
CA GLU A 56 0.97 -5.61 -10.38
C GLU A 56 1.63 -5.35 -11.74
N TYR A 57 2.75 -4.61 -11.77
CA TYR A 57 3.51 -4.39 -12.99
C TYR A 57 3.93 -5.73 -13.62
N PHE A 58 4.55 -6.62 -12.85
CA PHE A 58 4.99 -7.92 -13.36
C PHE A 58 3.83 -8.86 -13.72
N LEU A 59 2.68 -8.72 -13.04
CA LEU A 59 1.48 -9.47 -13.39
C LEU A 59 0.92 -9.06 -14.75
N VAL A 60 1.02 -7.78 -15.11
CA VAL A 60 0.46 -7.23 -16.36
C VAL A 60 1.43 -7.35 -17.53
N PHE A 61 2.72 -7.06 -17.31
CA PHE A 61 3.72 -6.99 -18.38
C PHE A 61 4.68 -8.18 -18.42
N GLY A 62 4.57 -9.14 -17.51
CA GLY A 62 5.55 -10.21 -17.35
C GLY A 62 6.88 -9.69 -16.78
N PRO A 63 7.95 -10.51 -16.78
CA PRO A 63 9.18 -10.24 -16.02
C PRO A 63 10.04 -9.08 -16.56
N THR A 64 9.72 -8.52 -17.73
CA THR A 64 10.50 -7.44 -18.35
C THR A 64 10.10 -6.08 -17.78
N PHE A 65 11.06 -5.43 -17.12
CA PHE A 65 10.81 -4.14 -16.46
C PHE A 65 11.09 -2.95 -17.39
N ASN A 66 10.06 -2.12 -17.60
CA ASN A 66 10.13 -0.84 -18.28
C ASN A 66 9.82 0.26 -17.26
N PHE A 67 10.84 1.05 -16.93
CA PHE A 67 10.72 2.10 -15.93
C PHE A 67 9.68 3.16 -16.30
N GLN A 68 9.60 3.55 -17.57
CA GLN A 68 8.61 4.54 -18.05
C GLN A 68 7.18 4.03 -17.81
N TYR A 69 6.91 2.77 -18.14
CA TYR A 69 5.59 2.18 -17.95
C TYR A 69 5.19 2.11 -16.47
N PHE A 70 6.17 1.82 -15.61
CA PHE A 70 5.95 1.77 -14.17
C PHE A 70 5.62 3.15 -13.58
N ILE A 71 6.41 4.19 -13.89
CA ILE A 71 6.16 5.54 -13.36
C ILE A 71 4.85 6.14 -13.90
N GLU A 72 4.51 5.82 -15.14
CA GLU A 72 3.23 6.20 -15.76
C GLU A 72 2.06 5.36 -15.26
N SER A 73 2.30 4.35 -14.42
CA SER A 73 1.26 3.49 -13.84
C SER A 73 0.44 2.73 -14.89
N ARG A 74 1.06 2.42 -16.06
CA ARG A 74 0.37 1.78 -17.19
C ARG A 74 -0.21 0.41 -16.85
N GLN A 75 0.37 -0.29 -15.89
CA GLN A 75 -0.13 -1.58 -15.42
C GLN A 75 -1.60 -1.50 -14.98
N PHE A 76 -2.00 -0.41 -14.32
CA PHE A 76 -3.38 -0.20 -13.89
C PHE A 76 -4.29 0.27 -15.03
N LEU A 77 -3.77 1.11 -15.93
CA LEU A 77 -4.54 1.68 -17.06
C LEU A 77 -4.85 0.65 -18.15
N ILE A 78 -3.92 -0.29 -18.38
CA ILE A 78 -4.07 -1.34 -19.39
C ILE A 78 -4.89 -2.50 -18.84
N SER A 79 -4.63 -2.94 -17.61
CA SER A 79 -5.34 -4.07 -17.02
C SER A 79 -6.78 -3.72 -16.60
N ASP A 80 -7.05 -2.44 -16.35
CA ASP A 80 -8.28 -1.91 -15.75
C ASP A 80 -8.59 -2.57 -14.39
N LYS A 81 -7.54 -2.98 -13.67
CA LYS A 81 -7.65 -3.77 -12.44
C LYS A 81 -6.74 -3.19 -11.34
N ILE A 82 -7.19 -3.28 -10.09
CA ILE A 82 -6.49 -2.75 -8.90
C ILE A 82 -6.14 -3.90 -7.94
N ARG A 83 -5.20 -4.77 -8.32
CA ARG A 83 -4.81 -5.97 -7.55
C ARG A 83 -3.65 -5.73 -6.60
N LEU A 84 -3.76 -4.67 -5.81
CA LEU A 84 -2.79 -4.30 -4.78
C LEU A 84 -2.97 -5.17 -3.54
N PHE A 85 -2.34 -6.35 -3.47
CA PHE A 85 -2.60 -7.33 -2.41
C PHE A 85 -2.13 -6.87 -1.03
N PHE A 86 -0.99 -6.17 -0.94
CA PHE A 86 -0.42 -5.77 0.35
C PHE A 86 -1.15 -4.57 0.95
N HIS A 87 -1.78 -3.75 0.10
CA HIS A 87 -2.61 -2.63 0.49
C HIS A 87 -4.01 -3.06 0.98
N ALA A 88 -4.06 -3.78 2.10
CA ALA A 88 -5.28 -4.39 2.62
C ALA A 88 -5.49 -4.14 4.13
N TRP A 89 -6.64 -3.54 4.49
CA TRP A 89 -7.03 -3.34 5.89
C TRP A 89 -7.20 -4.66 6.65
N GLU A 90 -7.53 -5.74 5.96
CA GLU A 90 -7.73 -7.06 6.54
C GLU A 90 -6.49 -7.56 7.28
N TYR A 91 -5.28 -7.15 6.86
CA TYR A 91 -4.05 -7.54 7.55
C TYR A 91 -3.93 -6.93 8.94
N PHE A 92 -4.50 -5.75 9.20
CA PHE A 92 -4.42 -5.11 10.51
C PHE A 92 -4.99 -5.99 11.64
N PRO A 93 -6.28 -6.40 11.63
CA PRO A 93 -6.83 -7.26 12.67
C PRO A 93 -6.19 -8.65 12.68
N ILE A 94 -5.82 -9.21 11.51
CA ILE A 94 -5.15 -10.52 11.42
C ILE A 94 -3.80 -10.48 12.14
N LEU A 95 -2.98 -9.47 11.87
CA LEU A 95 -1.65 -9.33 12.47
C LEU A 95 -1.75 -9.03 13.97
N LEU A 96 -2.72 -8.24 14.42
CA LEU A 96 -2.96 -8.06 15.86
C LEU A 96 -3.39 -9.36 16.55
N ALA A 97 -4.25 -10.16 15.92
CA ALA A 97 -4.62 -11.47 16.42
C ALA A 97 -3.40 -12.40 16.53
N LEU A 98 -2.52 -12.41 15.51
CA LEU A 98 -1.26 -13.14 15.55
C LEU A 98 -0.34 -12.65 16.68
N ALA A 99 -0.22 -11.34 16.88
CA ALA A 99 0.56 -10.77 17.98
C ALA A 99 0.03 -11.24 19.36
N PHE A 100 -1.29 -11.37 19.51
CA PHE A 100 -1.92 -11.89 20.71
C PHE A 100 -1.73 -13.41 20.89
N ILE A 101 -1.87 -14.19 19.83
CA ILE A 101 -1.62 -15.65 19.84
C ILE A 101 -0.16 -15.93 20.25
N PHE A 102 0.79 -15.22 19.64
CA PHE A 102 2.21 -15.36 19.91
C PHE A 102 2.72 -14.47 21.06
N ARG A 103 1.85 -13.99 21.95
CA ARG A 103 2.21 -13.03 23.02
C ARG A 103 3.33 -13.50 23.96
N LYS A 104 3.55 -14.82 24.11
CA LYS A 104 4.64 -15.39 24.91
C LYS A 104 6.00 -15.39 24.18
N LYS A 105 6.00 -15.33 22.85
CA LYS A 105 7.20 -15.27 22.01
C LYS A 105 7.50 -13.81 21.67
N GLN A 106 8.27 -13.14 22.52
CA GLN A 106 8.44 -11.68 22.45
C GLN A 106 8.84 -11.17 21.06
N ASN A 107 9.77 -11.83 20.34
CA ASN A 107 10.14 -11.40 18.98
C ASN A 107 8.96 -11.45 18.01
N LEU A 108 8.20 -12.55 17.99
CA LEU A 108 7.03 -12.68 17.11
C LEU A 108 5.93 -11.69 17.48
N LYS A 109 5.71 -11.45 18.78
CA LYS A 109 4.79 -10.40 19.24
C LYS A 109 5.19 -9.03 18.70
N VAL A 110 6.47 -8.65 18.81
CA VAL A 110 6.97 -7.37 18.25
C VAL A 110 6.78 -7.33 16.74
N ILE A 111 7.12 -8.41 16.04
CA ILE A 111 7.01 -8.50 14.57
C ILE A 111 5.55 -8.25 14.16
N PHE A 112 4.61 -9.07 14.62
CA PHE A 112 3.22 -8.96 14.18
C PHE A 112 2.57 -7.66 14.63
N PHE A 113 2.83 -7.19 15.85
CA PHE A 113 2.31 -5.91 16.32
C PHE A 113 2.85 -4.75 15.48
N THR A 114 4.15 -4.72 15.21
CA THR A 114 4.77 -3.61 14.47
C THR A 114 4.37 -3.63 13.00
N LEU A 115 4.23 -4.81 12.37
CA LEU A 115 3.66 -4.94 11.02
C LEU A 115 2.24 -4.39 10.97
N ALA A 116 1.40 -4.75 11.94
CA ALA A 116 0.02 -4.28 11.99
C ALA A 116 -0.06 -2.75 12.06
N ILE A 117 0.65 -2.14 13.01
CA ILE A 117 0.58 -0.70 13.23
C ILE A 117 1.24 0.06 12.08
N SER A 118 2.39 -0.39 11.59
CA SER A 118 3.08 0.30 10.49
C SER A 118 2.31 0.22 9.18
N GLY A 119 1.73 -0.95 8.87
CA GLY A 119 0.86 -1.12 7.70
C GLY A 119 -0.42 -0.30 7.81
N ALA A 120 -1.04 -0.24 8.99
CA ALA A 120 -2.20 0.63 9.21
C ALA A 120 -1.85 2.11 9.03
N VAL A 121 -0.71 2.57 9.56
CA VAL A 121 -0.26 3.96 9.37
C VAL A 121 -0.01 4.27 7.91
N HIS A 122 0.63 3.36 7.16
CA HIS A 122 0.80 3.51 5.72
C HIS A 122 -0.55 3.68 5.01
N LEU A 123 -1.52 2.81 5.27
CA LEU A 123 -2.83 2.88 4.61
C LEU A 123 -3.61 4.15 5.01
N VAL A 124 -3.47 4.62 6.26
CA VAL A 124 -4.05 5.89 6.70
C VAL A 124 -3.39 7.07 5.99
N SER A 125 -2.05 7.10 5.88
CA SER A 125 -1.38 8.18 5.15
C SER A 125 -1.77 8.18 3.69
N ASP A 126 -1.93 7.02 3.08
CA ASP A 126 -2.42 6.85 1.71
C ASP A 126 -3.82 7.44 1.52
N VAL A 127 -4.77 7.11 2.42
CA VAL A 127 -6.13 7.67 2.43
C VAL A 127 -6.10 9.20 2.55
N VAL A 128 -5.28 9.73 3.44
CA VAL A 128 -5.20 11.18 3.71
C VAL A 128 -4.54 11.92 2.56
N ILE A 129 -3.40 11.44 2.06
CA ILE A 129 -2.61 12.11 1.01
C ILE A 129 -3.35 12.06 -0.33
N ASN A 130 -3.94 10.92 -0.67
CA ASN A 130 -4.57 10.71 -1.97
C ASN A 130 -6.07 11.02 -2.00
N GLY A 131 -6.69 11.28 -0.83
CA GLY A 131 -8.13 11.53 -0.72
C GLY A 131 -8.99 10.31 -1.07
N TYR A 132 -8.46 9.11 -0.87
CA TYR A 132 -9.17 7.86 -1.18
C TYR A 132 -10.09 7.42 -0.03
N TYR A 133 -11.16 6.71 -0.36
CA TYR A 133 -12.02 6.11 0.66
C TYR A 133 -11.37 4.85 1.25
N PHE A 134 -11.51 4.68 2.57
CA PHE A 134 -11.02 3.50 3.30
C PHE A 134 -11.40 2.16 2.62
N LYS A 135 -12.63 2.05 2.11
CA LYS A 135 -13.14 0.82 1.46
C LYS A 135 -12.30 0.37 0.25
N TYR A 136 -11.56 1.27 -0.41
CA TYR A 136 -10.72 0.92 -1.57
C TYR A 136 -9.50 0.09 -1.19
N TYR A 137 -9.11 0.15 0.07
CA TYR A 137 -8.06 -0.66 0.66
C TYR A 137 -8.61 -1.93 1.34
N SER A 138 -9.87 -2.32 1.10
CA SER A 138 -10.34 -3.65 1.47
C SER A 138 -10.09 -4.63 0.33
N LEU A 139 -9.31 -5.67 0.59
CA LEU A 139 -9.07 -6.74 -0.38
C LEU A 139 -10.35 -7.52 -0.66
N LEU A 140 -11.20 -7.74 0.35
CA LEU A 140 -12.50 -8.40 0.17
C LEU A 140 -13.42 -7.56 -0.71
N HIS A 141 -13.51 -6.25 -0.49
CA HIS A 141 -14.31 -5.36 -1.32
C HIS A 141 -13.85 -5.39 -2.79
N ARG A 142 -12.52 -5.30 -3.00
CA ARG A 142 -11.97 -5.34 -4.36
C ARG A 142 -12.19 -6.69 -5.02
N SER A 143 -12.06 -7.81 -4.30
CA SER A 143 -12.28 -9.14 -4.88
C SER A 143 -13.74 -9.39 -5.26
N GLN A 144 -14.70 -8.90 -4.46
CA GLN A 144 -16.14 -8.95 -4.80
C GLN A 144 -16.48 -8.16 -6.08
N LEU A 145 -15.70 -7.12 -6.36
CA LEU A 145 -15.79 -6.33 -7.58
C LEU A 145 -14.81 -6.81 -8.66
N ASP A 146 -14.26 -8.02 -8.52
CA ASP A 146 -13.28 -8.65 -9.43
C ASP A 146 -12.17 -7.65 -9.83
N PHE A 147 -11.71 -6.89 -8.82
CA PHE A 147 -10.66 -5.89 -8.89
C PHE A 147 -10.87 -4.79 -9.94
N SER A 148 -12.06 -4.64 -10.51
CA SER A 148 -12.32 -3.77 -11.66
C SER A 148 -12.27 -2.30 -11.28
N ALA A 149 -11.40 -1.53 -11.95
CA ALA A 149 -11.20 -0.12 -11.67
C ALA A 149 -12.49 0.69 -11.86
N VAL A 150 -13.27 0.43 -12.92
CA VAL A 150 -14.57 1.11 -13.16
C VAL A 150 -15.60 0.86 -12.06
N ARG A 151 -15.53 -0.30 -11.38
CA ARG A 151 -16.46 -0.64 -10.29
C ARG A 151 -15.99 -0.12 -8.93
N ILE A 152 -14.68 0.05 -8.75
CA ILE A 152 -14.08 0.44 -7.47
C ILE A 152 -13.96 1.97 -7.38
N LEU A 153 -13.37 2.61 -8.40
CA LEU A 153 -13.03 4.03 -8.34
C LEU A 153 -14.27 4.92 -8.41
N PRO A 154 -14.22 6.14 -7.83
CA PRO A 154 -15.21 7.16 -8.10
C PRO A 154 -15.27 7.45 -9.62
N PRO A 155 -16.45 7.74 -10.19
CA PRO A 155 -16.59 8.00 -11.62
C PRO A 155 -15.65 9.11 -12.13
N GLU A 156 -15.42 10.15 -11.34
CA GLU A 156 -14.54 11.27 -11.73
C GLU A 156 -13.07 10.82 -11.86
N ILE A 157 -12.60 9.97 -10.95
CA ILE A 157 -11.25 9.41 -10.97
C ILE A 157 -11.09 8.43 -12.14
N TYR A 158 -12.11 7.61 -12.37
CA TYR A 158 -12.11 6.68 -13.49
C TYR A 158 -12.04 7.42 -14.84
N GLN A 159 -12.82 8.48 -14.98
CA GLN A 159 -12.81 9.32 -16.19
C GLN A 159 -11.44 9.96 -16.41
N LEU A 160 -10.79 10.47 -15.36
CA LEU A 160 -9.43 11.01 -15.48
C LEU A 160 -8.43 9.94 -15.94
N ASN A 161 -8.54 8.71 -15.44
CA ASN A 161 -7.71 7.60 -15.91
C ASN A 161 -7.92 7.32 -17.40
N GLN A 162 -9.14 7.41 -17.92
CA GLN A 162 -9.42 7.25 -19.35
C GLN A 162 -8.80 8.38 -20.19
N GLU A 163 -8.87 9.63 -19.72
CA GLU A 163 -8.24 10.76 -20.39
C GLU A 163 -6.71 10.62 -20.39
N TYR A 164 -6.14 10.17 -19.28
CA TYR A 164 -4.70 9.94 -19.18
C TYR A 164 -4.24 8.78 -20.07
N LYS A 165 -5.02 7.70 -20.13
CA LYS A 165 -4.81 6.58 -21.05
C LYS A 165 -4.73 7.07 -22.51
N LYS A 166 -5.68 7.93 -22.92
CA LYS A 166 -5.68 8.57 -24.24
C LYS A 166 -4.44 9.45 -24.48
N LYS A 167 -3.98 10.22 -23.48
CA LYS A 167 -2.77 11.06 -23.58
C LYS A 167 -1.50 10.23 -23.78
N LEU A 168 -1.46 9.02 -23.22
CA LEU A 168 -0.34 8.09 -23.36
C LEU A 168 -0.40 7.26 -24.66
N GLY A 169 -1.47 7.38 -25.45
CA GLY A 169 -1.65 6.63 -26.69
C GLY A 169 -1.92 5.13 -26.48
N ILE A 170 -2.54 4.77 -25.34
CA ILE A 170 -2.93 3.40 -24.98
C ILE A 170 -4.45 3.27 -24.79
#